data_AF-A0A8T2RZU0-F1
#
_entry.id   AF-A0A8T2RZU0-F1
#
_cell.length_a   1.000
_cell.length_b   1.000
_cell.length_c   1.000
_cell.angle_alpha   90.00
_cell.angle_beta   90.00
_cell.angle_gamma   90.00
#
_symmetry.space_group_name_H-M   'P 1'
#
loop_
_entity.id
_entity.type
_entity.pdbx_description
1 polymer ?
#
loop_
_entity_poly.entity_id
_entity_poly.type
_entity_poly.pdbx_seq_one_letter_code
_entity_poly.pdbx_strand_id
1 'polypeptide(L)'
;MYLCRAACCNPILLNNQLRSSRRGGNARLSLQRKPSLKVAEKGASSASSPSQTSSLSPPPSSPFSDQQSQSPSLTHSAQQISSPAAMAKLLDVSDEQEAALAHLLASKGLMDFIARVPSWADAQKESGMPQRQQRAFYSHDDWLQHRSSLRHLRHLLSSGSSRVILSLIPPVFTVTAISVVIAGYNTAVNLSLLPSFFPLLHAASLPYELTAPAIALLLVFRTDASYSRYDEARKTWNKVLSTTENFVRLSLQVIEDPQDLGLLSSLIGYIMAFPVSLKCHLVYCSDERKDLQSFLSEEDLDFILSANHRPHRLIQLMSQTLSLINLDHERKVYLDENISRFITSLNVCERIIRTPIPLSYTRLTSRFLVLWHLTLPIILWDSCKWLVVPATFFNAASLFCIEEVGVIIEEPFPMLALDKMIGLLHDNVRDMLKFHHKTKHHIVRKRRLKNENAYVASLWSH
;
A
#
# COMPACT_ATOMS: atom_id res chain seq x y z
N MET A 1 2.86 1.69 19.47
CA MET A 1 2.61 0.33 18.95
C MET A 1 3.66 -0.17 17.93
N TYR A 2 4.41 0.69 17.23
CA TYR A 2 5.46 0.26 16.28
C TYR A 2 6.81 -0.16 16.90
N LEU A 3 7.10 0.20 18.16
CA LEU A 3 8.32 -0.21 18.87
C LEU A 3 8.21 -1.56 19.60
N CYS A 4 7.01 -2.04 19.91
CA CYS A 4 6.82 -3.34 20.60
C CYS A 4 6.92 -4.56 19.68
N ARG A 5 6.76 -4.43 18.35
CA ARG A 5 6.78 -5.57 17.43
C ARG A 5 8.20 -6.06 17.06
N ALA A 6 9.25 -5.31 17.38
CA ALA A 6 10.65 -5.74 17.18
C ALA A 6 11.22 -6.59 18.35
N ALA A 7 10.53 -6.63 19.50
CA ALA A 7 11.06 -7.25 20.72
C ALA A 7 10.95 -8.78 20.76
N CYS A 8 10.18 -9.41 19.87
CA CYS A 8 9.88 -10.84 19.97
C CYS A 8 10.89 -11.79 19.27
N CYS A 9 11.92 -11.30 18.57
CA CYS A 9 12.78 -12.20 17.76
C CYS A 9 14.26 -12.34 18.16
N ASN A 10 14.83 -11.57 19.10
CA ASN A 10 16.17 -11.90 19.64
C ASN A 10 16.57 -11.03 20.87
N PRO A 11 16.60 -11.54 22.11
CA PRO A 11 16.99 -10.75 23.28
C PRO A 11 18.49 -10.38 23.35
N ILE A 12 19.33 -10.93 22.47
CA ILE A 12 20.79 -10.72 22.48
C ILE A 12 21.21 -9.43 21.74
N LEU A 13 20.42 -8.96 20.76
CA LEU A 13 20.73 -7.76 19.98
C LEU A 13 20.43 -6.44 20.71
N LEU A 14 19.44 -6.42 21.60
CA LEU A 14 19.07 -5.23 22.37
C LEU A 14 20.17 -4.80 23.36
N ASN A 15 20.90 -5.78 23.91
CA ASN A 15 21.92 -5.54 24.93
C ASN A 15 23.21 -4.91 24.34
N ASN A 16 23.50 -5.17 23.06
CA ASN A 16 24.63 -4.56 22.35
C ASN A 16 24.35 -3.13 21.88
N GLN A 17 23.09 -2.80 21.55
CA GLN A 17 22.67 -1.44 21.20
C GLN A 17 22.65 -0.49 22.41
N LEU A 18 22.26 -0.98 23.60
CA LEU A 18 22.29 -0.18 24.83
C LEU A 18 23.72 0.04 25.36
N ARG A 19 24.68 -0.85 25.05
CA ARG A 19 26.10 -0.69 25.41
C ARG A 19 26.85 0.30 24.50
N SER A 20 26.49 0.43 23.23
CA SER A 20 27.15 1.40 22.32
C SER A 20 26.67 2.84 22.55
N SER A 21 25.41 3.04 22.95
CA SER A 21 24.85 4.37 23.23
C SER A 21 25.43 5.04 24.48
N ARG A 22 25.98 4.28 25.44
CA ARG A 22 26.64 4.82 26.65
C ARG A 22 28.09 5.30 26.44
N ARG A 23 28.70 5.13 25.26
CA ARG A 23 30.10 5.52 25.00
C ARG A 23 30.31 6.68 24.02
N GLY A 24 29.25 7.28 23.47
CA GLY A 24 29.34 8.36 22.48
C GLY A 24 28.87 9.72 23.02
N GLY A 25 29.48 10.22 24.10
CA GLY A 25 29.26 11.59 24.58
C GLY A 25 30.43 12.50 24.21
N ASN A 26 30.10 13.67 23.67
CA ASN A 26 30.95 14.85 23.37
C ASN A 26 31.68 14.90 22.00
N ALA A 27 31.02 15.53 21.02
CA ALA A 27 31.70 16.43 20.07
C ALA A 27 30.72 17.51 19.57
N ARG A 28 31.08 18.77 19.81
CA ARG A 28 30.32 19.99 19.55
C ARG A 28 30.89 20.65 18.30
N LEU A 29 30.13 20.84 17.23
CA LEU A 29 30.59 21.60 16.05
C LEU A 29 29.50 22.51 15.47
N SER A 30 29.93 23.73 15.23
CA SER A 30 29.24 24.98 14.90
C SER A 30 28.79 25.08 13.44
N LEU A 31 27.57 25.58 13.23
CA LEU A 31 27.01 25.97 11.93
C LEU A 31 27.38 27.43 11.59
N GLN A 32 28.08 27.64 10.47
CA GLN A 32 28.20 28.94 9.79
C GLN A 32 27.48 28.90 8.44
N ARG A 33 26.60 29.89 8.20
CA ARG A 33 25.92 30.20 6.94
C ARG A 33 26.80 31.06 6.04
N LYS A 34 26.73 30.88 4.70
CA LYS A 34 26.79 31.95 3.64
C LYS A 34 26.57 31.39 2.21
N PRO A 35 26.38 32.21 1.13
CA PRO A 35 25.06 32.37 0.50
C PRO A 35 25.02 32.18 -1.04
N SER A 36 23.82 32.46 -1.59
CA SER A 36 23.35 32.44 -2.98
C SER A 36 24.15 33.26 -4.01
N LEU A 37 24.15 32.79 -5.26
CA LEU A 37 24.68 33.47 -6.45
C LEU A 37 23.57 33.66 -7.51
N LYS A 38 23.39 34.90 -7.94
CA LYS A 38 22.65 35.34 -9.15
C LYS A 38 23.58 35.28 -10.36
N VAL A 39 23.06 34.92 -11.54
CA VAL A 39 23.68 35.24 -12.84
C VAL A 39 22.59 35.71 -13.82
N ALA A 40 22.97 36.68 -14.66
CA ALA A 40 22.15 37.57 -15.48
C ALA A 40 22.03 37.15 -16.96
N GLU A 41 21.21 37.93 -17.67
CA GLU A 41 20.65 37.85 -19.03
C GLU A 41 21.63 37.88 -20.23
N LYS A 42 21.09 37.44 -21.39
CA LYS A 42 21.21 37.93 -22.80
C LYS A 42 20.33 36.99 -23.67
N GLY A 43 19.54 37.33 -24.70
CA GLY A 43 19.22 38.53 -25.50
C GLY A 43 18.88 38.09 -26.96
N ALA A 44 17.90 38.74 -27.61
CA ALA A 44 17.54 38.78 -29.07
C ALA A 44 16.60 37.67 -29.64
N SER A 45 15.35 37.98 -30.04
CA SER A 45 14.82 38.47 -31.36
C SER A 45 14.18 37.31 -32.17
N SER A 46 13.03 37.33 -32.87
CA SER A 46 12.15 38.36 -33.47
C SER A 46 10.85 37.73 -34.04
N ALA A 47 9.77 38.52 -34.11
CA ALA A 47 8.69 38.57 -35.12
C ALA A 47 7.69 37.40 -35.33
N SER A 48 6.40 37.62 -34.99
CA SER A 48 5.31 37.95 -35.96
C SER A 48 3.91 37.79 -35.32
N SER A 49 3.11 38.86 -35.40
CA SER A 49 1.64 38.90 -35.22
C SER A 49 1.00 39.07 -36.62
N PRO A 50 -0.33 39.02 -36.86
CA PRO A 50 -1.43 39.69 -36.12
C PRO A 50 -2.66 38.75 -35.93
N SER A 51 -3.81 39.09 -35.31
CA SER A 51 -4.61 40.32 -35.40
C SER A 51 -5.80 40.29 -34.41
N GLN A 52 -6.04 41.47 -33.80
CA GLN A 52 -7.34 42.14 -33.54
C GLN A 52 -8.31 41.52 -32.52
N THR A 53 -9.09 42.22 -31.67
CA THR A 53 -9.47 43.61 -31.27
C THR A 53 -10.48 43.37 -30.13
N SER A 54 -10.63 44.09 -29.00
CA SER A 54 -10.92 45.51 -28.70
C SER A 54 -11.00 45.59 -27.15
N SER A 55 -10.29 46.44 -26.39
CA SER A 55 -10.56 47.86 -26.04
C SER A 55 -12.00 48.09 -25.49
N LEU A 56 -12.32 48.82 -24.41
CA LEU A 56 -11.69 49.94 -23.68
C LEU A 56 -12.36 50.14 -22.29
N SER A 57 -11.60 50.60 -21.31
CA SER A 57 -12.00 51.24 -20.01
C SER A 57 -12.28 52.77 -20.22
N PRO A 58 -12.34 53.73 -19.24
CA PRO A 58 -12.47 53.79 -17.75
C PRO A 58 -13.39 55.01 -17.25
N PRO A 59 -13.07 55.89 -16.25
CA PRO A 59 -13.13 55.83 -14.75
C PRO A 59 -14.07 56.92 -14.06
N PRO A 60 -13.74 57.65 -12.94
CA PRO A 60 -14.23 57.48 -11.54
C PRO A 60 -14.92 58.72 -10.89
N SER A 61 -15.42 58.64 -9.62
CA SER A 61 -15.56 59.78 -8.65
C SER A 61 -16.16 59.41 -7.26
N SER A 62 -15.74 60.14 -6.21
CA SER A 62 -16.01 60.11 -4.74
C SER A 62 -17.24 60.99 -4.30
N PRO A 63 -17.48 61.49 -3.04
CA PRO A 63 -17.23 61.10 -1.60
C PRO A 63 -18.50 61.26 -0.66
N PHE A 64 -18.32 61.28 0.70
CA PHE A 64 -19.18 61.81 1.82
C PHE A 64 -20.34 60.92 2.39
N SER A 65 -20.76 60.88 3.68
CA SER A 65 -20.55 61.63 4.94
C SER A 65 -21.01 60.82 6.18
N ASP A 66 -20.51 61.21 7.36
CA ASP A 66 -20.91 60.85 8.74
C ASP A 66 -22.37 61.14 9.14
N GLN A 67 -22.89 60.42 10.15
CA GLN A 67 -23.63 61.03 11.27
C GLN A 67 -23.75 60.13 12.51
N GLN A 68 -23.33 60.70 13.66
CA GLN A 68 -23.55 60.25 15.04
C GLN A 68 -24.91 60.68 15.59
N SER A 69 -25.42 59.93 16.56
CA SER A 69 -26.13 60.35 17.80
C SER A 69 -26.82 59.08 18.36
N GLN A 70 -27.06 58.82 19.65
CA GLN A 70 -26.76 59.37 20.97
C GLN A 70 -27.38 58.34 21.95
N SER A 71 -26.70 57.98 23.04
CA SER A 71 -27.29 57.27 24.19
C SER A 71 -28.03 58.26 25.12
N PRO A 72 -28.89 57.79 26.05
CA PRO A 72 -28.42 57.77 27.44
C PRO A 72 -28.90 56.59 28.31
N SER A 73 -28.09 56.38 29.34
CA SER A 73 -28.18 55.50 30.51
C SER A 73 -29.23 55.88 31.56
N LEU A 74 -29.63 54.94 32.42
CA LEU A 74 -30.01 55.19 33.83
C LEU A 74 -29.80 53.93 34.70
N THR A 75 -29.29 54.19 35.90
CA THR A 75 -28.77 53.29 36.94
C THR A 75 -29.75 53.08 38.13
N HIS A 76 -29.35 52.21 39.07
CA HIS A 76 -29.86 51.89 40.43
C HIS A 76 -30.71 50.60 40.49
N SER A 77 -30.49 49.61 41.37
CA SER A 77 -29.96 49.63 42.76
C SER A 77 -29.43 48.24 43.17
N ALA A 78 -28.46 48.20 44.10
CA ALA A 78 -27.97 47.00 44.77
C ALA A 78 -28.69 46.80 46.13
N GLN A 79 -28.95 45.55 46.54
CA GLN A 79 -28.78 45.07 47.93
C GLN A 79 -28.93 43.53 48.06
N GLN A 80 -28.14 42.99 49.01
CA GLN A 80 -27.73 41.60 49.27
C GLN A 80 -28.79 40.68 49.92
N ILE A 81 -28.56 39.35 49.83
CA ILE A 81 -28.57 38.28 50.88
C ILE A 81 -28.43 36.92 50.12
N SER A 82 -27.24 36.38 49.85
CA SER A 82 -26.41 35.45 50.65
C SER A 82 -27.08 34.14 51.12
N SER A 83 -26.89 33.03 50.38
CA SER A 83 -26.45 31.74 50.95
C SER A 83 -25.81 30.83 49.87
N PRO A 84 -24.55 30.35 50.02
CA PRO A 84 -23.90 29.42 49.07
C PRO A 84 -24.22 27.93 49.34
N ALA A 85 -24.98 27.61 50.38
CA ALA A 85 -25.18 26.23 50.84
C ALA A 85 -26.25 25.45 50.04
N ALA A 86 -27.16 26.16 49.36
CA ALA A 86 -28.21 25.52 48.55
C ALA A 86 -27.75 25.15 47.13
N MET A 87 -26.67 25.77 46.63
CA MET A 87 -26.16 25.54 45.27
C MET A 87 -25.11 24.42 45.20
N ALA A 88 -24.54 24.02 46.35
CA ALA A 88 -23.65 22.86 46.45
C ALA A 88 -24.40 21.52 46.36
N LYS A 89 -25.71 21.49 46.68
CA LYS A 89 -26.52 20.26 46.66
C LYS A 89 -27.12 19.92 45.29
N LEU A 90 -26.99 20.83 44.31
CA LEU A 90 -27.42 20.64 42.92
C LEU A 90 -26.26 20.29 41.98
N LEU A 91 -25.00 20.44 42.41
CA LEU A 91 -23.81 20.07 41.66
C LEU A 91 -23.29 18.65 42.01
N ASP A 92 -23.70 18.11 43.16
CA ASP A 92 -23.27 16.78 43.65
C ASP A 92 -23.95 15.60 42.91
N VAL A 93 -25.06 15.87 42.21
CA VAL A 93 -25.81 14.83 41.45
C VAL A 93 -25.19 14.55 40.07
N SER A 94 -24.40 15.49 39.53
CA SER A 94 -23.76 15.34 38.22
C SER A 94 -22.49 14.47 38.28
N ASP A 95 -21.69 14.59 39.35
CA ASP A 95 -20.42 13.85 39.48
C ASP A 95 -20.65 12.34 39.71
N GLU A 96 -21.73 11.97 40.43
CA GLU A 96 -22.08 10.57 40.68
C GLU A 96 -22.60 9.85 39.41
N GLN A 97 -23.32 10.57 38.55
CA GLN A 97 -23.74 10.08 37.25
C GLN A 97 -22.58 10.00 36.25
N GLU A 98 -21.65 10.96 36.26
CA GLU A 98 -20.48 10.97 35.38
C GLU A 98 -19.49 9.85 35.77
N ALA A 99 -19.31 9.59 37.07
CA ALA A 99 -18.51 8.47 37.57
C ALA A 99 -19.17 7.10 37.30
N ALA A 100 -20.50 6.99 37.42
CA ALA A 100 -21.23 5.76 37.09
C ALA A 100 -21.18 5.47 35.59
N LEU A 101 -21.30 6.49 34.74
CA LEU A 101 -21.22 6.39 33.28
C LEU A 101 -19.77 6.09 32.84
N ALA A 102 -18.77 6.67 33.50
CA ALA A 102 -17.37 6.32 33.33
C ALA A 102 -17.06 4.87 33.76
N HIS A 103 -17.67 4.38 34.85
CA HIS A 103 -17.56 2.98 35.28
C HIS A 103 -18.29 2.00 34.35
N LEU A 104 -19.42 2.41 33.75
CA LEU A 104 -20.17 1.62 32.76
C LEU A 104 -19.42 1.54 31.42
N LEU A 105 -18.85 2.67 30.97
CA LEU A 105 -17.98 2.75 29.78
C LEU A 105 -16.63 2.06 29.98
N ALA A 106 -16.09 2.05 31.21
CA ALA A 106 -14.86 1.34 31.57
C ALA A 106 -15.09 -0.13 31.98
N SER A 107 -16.31 -0.66 31.82
CA SER A 107 -16.58 -2.06 32.11
C SER A 107 -15.72 -2.94 31.20
N LYS A 108 -14.82 -3.72 31.80
CA LYS A 108 -13.90 -4.62 31.09
C LYS A 108 -14.63 -5.50 30.08
N GLY A 109 -15.86 -5.94 30.38
CA GLY A 109 -16.66 -6.76 29.46
C GLY A 109 -17.08 -6.05 28.17
N LEU A 110 -17.41 -4.75 28.22
CA LEU A 110 -17.79 -3.97 27.04
C LEU A 110 -16.56 -3.62 26.19
N MET A 111 -15.46 -3.23 26.82
CA MET A 111 -14.19 -2.99 26.12
C MET A 111 -13.58 -4.29 25.56
N ASP A 112 -13.69 -5.42 26.27
CA ASP A 112 -13.27 -6.73 25.79
C ASP A 112 -14.16 -7.20 24.63
N PHE A 113 -15.48 -6.95 24.67
CA PHE A 113 -16.40 -7.25 23.56
C PHE A 113 -16.14 -6.37 22.33
N ILE A 114 -15.99 -5.05 22.54
CA ILE A 114 -15.62 -4.07 21.50
C ILE A 114 -14.24 -4.39 20.91
N ALA A 115 -13.30 -4.92 21.69
CA ALA A 115 -11.99 -5.36 21.22
C ALA A 115 -12.01 -6.77 20.60
N ARG A 116 -12.95 -7.64 20.97
CA ARG A 116 -13.08 -9.03 20.46
C ARG A 116 -13.37 -9.07 18.97
N VAL A 117 -14.23 -8.18 18.49
CA VAL A 117 -14.68 -8.17 17.09
C VAL A 117 -13.58 -7.65 16.14
N PRO A 118 -12.89 -6.52 16.41
CA PRO A 118 -11.71 -6.09 15.67
C PRO A 118 -10.55 -7.07 15.78
N SER A 119 -10.26 -7.62 16.97
CA SER A 119 -9.17 -8.60 17.12
C SER A 119 -9.45 -9.92 16.41
N TRP A 120 -10.70 -10.38 16.33
CA TRP A 120 -11.09 -11.51 15.47
C TRP A 120 -10.96 -11.16 14.00
N ALA A 121 -11.41 -9.98 13.57
CA ALA A 121 -11.31 -9.54 12.17
C ALA A 121 -9.85 -9.36 11.74
N ASP A 122 -9.03 -8.76 12.59
CA ASP A 122 -7.58 -8.60 12.39
C ASP A 122 -6.87 -9.95 12.47
N ALA A 123 -7.27 -10.83 13.40
CA ALA A 123 -6.79 -12.20 13.43
C ALA A 123 -7.22 -12.97 12.18
N GLN A 124 -8.36 -12.72 11.54
CA GLN A 124 -8.73 -13.31 10.25
C GLN A 124 -7.97 -12.66 9.08
N LYS A 125 -7.67 -11.35 9.15
CA LYS A 125 -6.79 -10.65 8.20
C LYS A 125 -5.37 -11.24 8.23
N GLU A 126 -4.85 -11.54 9.43
CA GLU A 126 -3.53 -12.12 9.68
C GLU A 126 -3.52 -13.67 9.52
N SER A 127 -4.51 -14.40 10.04
CA SER A 127 -4.67 -15.87 9.95
C SER A 127 -5.17 -16.35 8.59
N GLY A 128 -5.65 -15.42 7.75
CA GLY A 128 -5.82 -15.57 6.30
C GLY A 128 -4.48 -15.56 5.54
N MET A 129 -3.35 -15.36 6.23
CA MET A 129 -2.03 -15.77 5.76
C MET A 129 -1.61 -17.18 6.22
N PRO A 130 -2.42 -18.27 6.16
CA PRO A 130 -1.81 -19.58 6.16
C PRO A 130 -1.24 -19.78 4.75
N GLN A 131 0.08 -19.71 4.67
CA GLN A 131 0.90 -20.69 3.97
C GLN A 131 0.33 -21.22 2.64
N ARG A 132 0.91 -20.77 1.52
CA ARG A 132 0.92 -21.54 0.26
C ARG A 132 -0.44 -21.87 -0.41
N GLN A 133 -1.56 -21.21 -0.08
CA GLN A 133 -2.71 -21.30 -0.98
C GLN A 133 -2.39 -20.57 -2.29
N GLN A 134 -2.03 -21.38 -3.28
CA GLN A 134 -1.73 -21.11 -4.68
C GLN A 134 -2.47 -19.90 -5.26
N ARG A 135 -1.98 -18.68 -5.01
CA ARG A 135 -2.50 -17.46 -5.64
C ARG A 135 -2.43 -17.62 -7.17
N ALA A 136 -3.50 -17.27 -7.87
CA ALA A 136 -3.71 -17.67 -9.26
C ALA A 136 -2.74 -16.94 -10.19
N PHE A 137 -1.66 -17.60 -10.59
CA PHE A 137 -1.05 -17.35 -11.88
C PHE A 137 -2.02 -17.91 -12.91
N TYR A 138 -2.73 -17.03 -13.62
CA TYR A 138 -3.82 -17.42 -14.51
C TYR A 138 -3.29 -18.29 -15.65
N SER A 139 -3.72 -19.55 -15.67
CA SER A 139 -3.61 -20.43 -16.82
C SER A 139 -4.64 -20.06 -17.89
N HIS A 140 -4.51 -20.65 -19.08
CA HIS A 140 -5.50 -20.47 -20.14
C HIS A 140 -6.90 -20.92 -19.69
N ASP A 141 -6.99 -22.02 -18.94
CA ASP A 141 -8.25 -22.54 -18.42
C ASP A 141 -8.86 -21.61 -17.38
N ASP A 142 -8.04 -20.97 -16.53
CA ASP A 142 -8.51 -19.97 -15.58
C ASP A 142 -9.13 -18.76 -16.29
N TRP A 143 -8.55 -18.34 -17.43
CA TRP A 143 -9.12 -17.29 -18.27
C TRP A 143 -10.45 -17.70 -18.89
N LEU A 144 -10.58 -18.95 -19.34
CA LEU A 144 -11.85 -19.48 -19.86
C LEU A 144 -12.92 -19.48 -18.77
N GLN A 145 -12.59 -19.94 -17.56
CA GLN A 145 -13.50 -19.90 -16.42
C GLN A 145 -13.88 -18.47 -16.04
N HIS A 146 -12.93 -17.54 -16.09
CA HIS A 146 -13.15 -16.12 -15.79
C HIS A 146 -14.05 -15.41 -16.83
N ARG A 147 -14.07 -15.87 -18.09
CA ARG A 147 -14.96 -15.33 -19.13
C ARG A 147 -16.36 -15.93 -19.11
N SER A 148 -16.59 -16.99 -18.33
CA SER A 148 -17.89 -17.66 -18.27
C SER A 148 -19.00 -16.73 -17.75
N SER A 149 -20.21 -16.83 -18.32
CA SER A 149 -21.37 -16.06 -17.87
C SER A 149 -21.84 -16.44 -16.46
N LEU A 150 -21.63 -17.71 -16.06
CA LEU A 150 -21.92 -18.23 -14.73
C LEU A 150 -20.98 -17.69 -13.63
N ARG A 151 -19.97 -16.90 -13.99
CA ARG A 151 -19.04 -16.28 -13.06
C ARG A 151 -19.76 -15.47 -11.97
N HIS A 152 -20.79 -14.71 -12.33
CA HIS A 152 -21.51 -13.87 -11.37
C HIS A 152 -22.20 -14.70 -10.29
N LEU A 153 -22.84 -15.82 -10.67
CA LEU A 153 -23.48 -16.74 -9.73
C LEU A 153 -22.43 -17.40 -8.82
N ARG A 154 -21.30 -17.84 -9.38
CA ARG A 154 -20.20 -18.44 -8.61
C ARG A 154 -19.62 -17.46 -7.58
N HIS A 155 -19.41 -16.20 -7.98
CA HIS A 155 -18.93 -15.17 -7.06
C HIS A 155 -19.95 -14.83 -5.98
N LEU A 156 -21.24 -14.80 -6.31
CA LEU A 156 -22.30 -14.62 -5.33
C LEU A 156 -22.32 -15.75 -4.30
N LEU A 157 -22.22 -17.01 -4.74
CA LEU A 157 -22.24 -18.18 -3.86
C LEU A 157 -20.96 -18.34 -3.02
N SER A 158 -19.80 -17.93 -3.55
CA SER A 158 -18.52 -17.96 -2.83
C SER A 158 -18.25 -16.72 -1.98
N SER A 159 -19.14 -15.72 -2.04
CA SER A 159 -18.98 -14.42 -1.38
C SER A 159 -18.79 -14.56 0.15
N GLY A 160 -19.53 -15.45 0.80
CA GLY A 160 -19.46 -15.67 2.26
C GLY A 160 -18.11 -16.18 2.78
N SER A 161 -17.23 -16.68 1.91
CA SER A 161 -15.88 -17.14 2.26
C SER A 161 -14.79 -16.13 1.88
N SER A 162 -15.15 -15.00 1.27
CA SER A 162 -14.18 -13.98 0.85
C SER A 162 -13.63 -13.22 2.05
N ARG A 163 -12.31 -13.05 2.10
CA ARG A 163 -11.62 -12.20 3.09
C ARG A 163 -12.21 -10.80 3.15
N VAL A 164 -12.51 -10.22 1.99
CA VAL A 164 -13.09 -8.88 1.89
C VAL A 164 -14.42 -8.82 2.63
N ILE A 165 -15.26 -9.84 2.49
CA ILE A 165 -16.58 -9.84 3.12
C ILE A 165 -16.48 -10.07 4.62
N LEU A 166 -15.57 -10.94 5.06
CA LEU A 166 -15.32 -11.18 6.48
C LEU A 166 -14.79 -9.93 7.20
N SER A 167 -13.92 -9.14 6.55
CA SER A 167 -13.41 -7.90 7.15
C SER A 167 -14.44 -6.76 7.21
N LEU A 168 -15.54 -6.84 6.45
CA LEU A 168 -16.64 -5.88 6.48
C LEU A 168 -17.64 -6.15 7.60
N ILE A 169 -17.65 -7.35 8.19
CA ILE A 169 -18.61 -7.72 9.23
C ILE A 169 -18.61 -6.72 10.39
N PRO A 170 -17.47 -6.35 11.00
CA PRO A 170 -17.46 -5.38 12.10
C PRO A 170 -18.06 -4.01 11.74
N PRO A 171 -17.56 -3.26 10.73
CA PRO A 171 -18.10 -1.93 10.43
C PRO A 171 -19.58 -1.98 10.00
N VAL A 172 -19.96 -2.94 9.15
CA VAL A 172 -21.34 -3.04 8.67
C VAL A 172 -22.29 -3.43 9.81
N PHE A 173 -21.87 -4.34 10.69
CA PHE A 173 -22.65 -4.69 11.89
C PHE A 173 -22.84 -3.48 12.81
N THR A 174 -21.80 -2.69 13.05
CA THR A 174 -21.94 -1.50 13.91
C THR A 174 -22.89 -0.46 13.34
N VAL A 175 -22.81 -0.17 12.03
CA VAL A 175 -23.70 0.79 11.36
C VAL A 175 -25.14 0.28 11.36
N THR A 176 -25.36 -1.01 11.10
CA THR A 176 -26.70 -1.59 11.12
C THR A 176 -27.29 -1.67 12.52
N ALA A 177 -26.51 -2.00 13.54
CA ALA A 177 -26.95 -1.97 14.92
C ALA A 177 -27.41 -0.55 15.33
N ILE A 178 -26.63 0.47 14.98
CA ILE A 178 -26.98 1.88 15.23
C ILE A 178 -28.26 2.27 14.48
N SER A 179 -28.40 1.82 13.24
CA SER A 179 -29.61 2.01 12.43
C SER A 179 -30.86 1.40 13.09
N VAL A 180 -30.75 0.17 13.63
CA VAL A 180 -31.83 -0.49 14.39
C VAL A 180 -32.17 0.30 15.66
N VAL A 181 -31.17 0.78 16.40
CA VAL A 181 -31.38 1.59 17.61
C VAL A 181 -32.13 2.88 17.28
N ILE A 182 -31.72 3.60 16.23
CA ILE A 182 -32.37 4.86 15.81
C ILE A 182 -33.79 4.61 15.31
N ALA A 183 -34.00 3.57 14.49
CA ALA A 183 -35.34 3.20 14.02
C ALA A 183 -36.26 2.78 15.17
N GLY A 184 -35.74 2.04 16.15
CA GLY A 184 -36.46 1.66 17.36
C GLY A 184 -36.83 2.87 18.22
N TYR A 185 -35.88 3.77 18.46
CA TYR A 185 -36.10 5.02 19.19
C TYR A 185 -37.19 5.86 18.51
N ASN A 186 -37.09 6.12 17.21
CA ASN A 186 -38.08 6.93 16.50
C ASN A 186 -39.46 6.26 16.45
N THR A 187 -39.51 4.92 16.41
CA THR A 187 -40.78 4.17 16.52
C THR A 187 -41.39 4.33 17.91
N ALA A 188 -40.59 4.28 18.98
CA ALA A 188 -41.07 4.47 20.34
C ALA A 188 -41.60 5.88 20.59
N VAL A 189 -40.93 6.90 20.04
CA VAL A 189 -41.41 8.29 20.06
C VAL A 189 -42.74 8.41 19.30
N ASN A 190 -42.84 7.84 18.09
CA ASN A 190 -44.08 7.88 17.29
C ASN A 190 -45.26 7.17 17.97
N LEU A 191 -45.01 6.10 18.73
CA LEU A 191 -46.03 5.37 19.49
C LEU A 191 -46.36 6.03 20.84
N SER A 192 -45.81 7.21 21.14
CA SER A 192 -45.97 7.90 22.44
C SER A 192 -45.58 7.04 23.65
N LEU A 193 -44.70 6.06 23.46
CA LEU A 193 -44.17 5.20 24.53
C LEU A 193 -43.15 5.95 25.39
N LEU A 194 -42.54 7.00 24.84
CA LEU A 194 -41.58 7.86 25.51
C LEU A 194 -42.23 9.18 25.94
N PRO A 195 -41.78 9.80 27.05
CA PRO A 195 -42.24 11.12 27.46
C PRO A 195 -42.07 12.17 26.35
N SER A 196 -42.97 13.15 26.29
CA SER A 196 -43.01 14.21 25.26
C SER A 196 -41.76 15.11 25.18
N PHE A 197 -40.82 14.96 26.11
CA PHE A 197 -39.54 15.64 26.09
C PHE A 197 -38.58 15.13 25.00
N PHE A 198 -38.73 13.87 24.55
CA PHE A 198 -37.83 13.26 23.58
C PHE A 198 -38.15 13.70 22.14
N PRO A 199 -37.23 14.38 21.42
CA PRO A 199 -37.48 14.80 20.05
C PRO A 199 -37.36 13.61 19.09
N LEU A 200 -38.10 13.68 17.98
CA LEU A 200 -37.93 12.77 16.86
C LEU A 200 -36.54 13.01 16.23
N LEU A 201 -35.72 11.96 16.10
CA LEU A 201 -34.41 12.08 15.46
C LEU A 201 -34.59 12.04 13.94
N HIS A 202 -34.59 13.20 13.32
CA HIS A 202 -34.64 13.35 11.86
C HIS A 202 -33.78 14.54 11.42
N ALA A 203 -33.31 14.51 10.17
CA ALA A 203 -32.46 15.56 9.61
C ALA A 203 -32.70 15.70 8.10
N ALA A 204 -32.40 16.88 7.54
CA ALA A 204 -32.59 17.15 6.12
C ALA A 204 -31.70 16.26 5.22
N SER A 205 -32.22 15.83 4.07
CA SER A 205 -31.49 14.99 3.10
C SER A 205 -30.48 15.75 2.25
N LEU A 206 -30.67 17.05 2.06
CA LEU A 206 -29.86 17.89 1.17
C LEU A 206 -28.34 17.80 1.42
N PRO A 207 -27.83 17.84 2.67
CA PRO A 207 -26.39 17.69 2.92
C PRO A 207 -25.84 16.35 2.44
N TYR A 208 -26.65 15.29 2.46
CA TYR A 208 -26.25 13.96 2.01
C TYR A 208 -26.25 13.83 0.50
N GLU A 209 -27.24 14.42 -0.16
CA GLU A 209 -27.30 14.50 -1.62
C GLU A 209 -26.07 15.23 -2.19
N LEU A 210 -25.60 16.28 -1.51
CA LEU A 210 -24.39 17.03 -1.91
C LEU A 210 -23.08 16.31 -1.56
N THR A 211 -23.02 15.59 -0.44
CA THR A 211 -21.78 14.93 0.01
C THR A 211 -21.58 13.52 -0.53
N ALA A 212 -22.63 12.80 -0.91
CA ALA A 212 -22.52 11.44 -1.43
C ALA A 212 -21.64 11.33 -2.70
N PRO A 213 -21.77 12.21 -3.72
CA PRO A 213 -20.86 12.19 -4.87
C PRO A 213 -19.41 12.48 -4.48
N ALA A 214 -19.19 13.34 -3.49
CA ALA A 214 -17.85 13.66 -3.00
C ALA A 214 -17.20 12.43 -2.32
N ILE A 215 -17.95 11.66 -1.53
CA ILE A 215 -17.46 10.40 -0.92
C ILE A 215 -17.12 9.38 -2.00
N ALA A 216 -18.01 9.20 -2.98
CA ALA A 216 -17.79 8.28 -4.07
C ALA A 216 -16.50 8.64 -4.83
N LEU A 217 -16.30 9.93 -5.14
CA LEU A 217 -15.11 10.42 -5.82
C LEU A 217 -13.83 10.22 -4.98
N LEU A 218 -13.88 10.49 -3.68
CA LEU A 218 -12.75 10.24 -2.76
C LEU A 218 -12.37 8.77 -2.70
N LEU A 219 -13.35 7.86 -2.71
CA LEU A 219 -13.11 6.42 -2.77
C LEU A 219 -12.48 6.00 -4.11
N VAL A 220 -12.99 6.52 -5.23
CA VAL A 220 -12.45 6.24 -6.56
C VAL A 220 -10.98 6.66 -6.66
N PHE A 221 -10.66 7.90 -6.28
CA PHE A 221 -9.28 8.39 -6.30
C PHE A 221 -8.35 7.57 -5.38
N ARG A 222 -8.85 7.10 -4.24
CA ARG A 222 -8.09 6.19 -3.36
C ARG A 222 -7.81 4.86 -4.02
N THR A 223 -8.82 4.24 -4.63
CA THR A 223 -8.66 2.96 -5.31
C THR A 223 -7.74 3.09 -6.52
N ASP A 224 -7.79 4.21 -7.24
CA ASP A 224 -6.91 4.49 -8.38
C ASP A 224 -5.44 4.62 -7.96
N ALA A 225 -5.17 5.40 -6.90
CA ALA A 225 -3.83 5.52 -6.34
C ALA A 225 -3.27 4.17 -5.85
N SER A 226 -4.12 3.34 -5.24
CA SER A 226 -3.76 1.98 -4.80
C SER A 226 -3.47 1.08 -6.00
N TYR A 227 -4.28 1.16 -7.05
CA TYR A 227 -4.10 0.40 -8.28
C TYR A 227 -2.81 0.77 -9.02
N SER A 228 -2.50 2.07 -9.13
CA SER A 228 -1.25 2.56 -9.75
C SER A 228 -0.01 1.96 -9.07
N ARG A 229 -0.02 1.92 -7.72
CA ARG A 229 1.02 1.28 -6.91
C ARG A 229 1.12 -0.23 -7.16
N TYR A 230 -0.01 -0.92 -7.26
CA TYR A 230 -0.05 -2.34 -7.61
C TYR A 230 0.51 -2.62 -9.01
N ASP A 231 0.14 -1.81 -9.99
CA ASP A 231 0.63 -1.96 -11.35
C ASP A 231 2.14 -1.70 -11.44
N GLU A 232 2.66 -0.70 -10.72
CA GLU A 232 4.10 -0.45 -10.62
C GLU A 232 4.86 -1.63 -9.99
N ALA A 233 4.35 -2.19 -8.90
CA ALA A 233 4.94 -3.36 -8.25
C ALA A 233 4.99 -4.57 -9.20
N ARG A 234 3.88 -4.85 -9.91
CA ARG A 234 3.80 -5.93 -10.90
C ARG A 234 4.81 -5.75 -12.03
N LYS A 235 4.88 -4.55 -12.61
CA LYS A 235 5.83 -4.21 -13.69
C LYS A 235 7.28 -4.38 -13.23
N THR A 236 7.58 -3.91 -12.02
CA THR A 236 8.93 -4.00 -11.44
C THR A 236 9.30 -5.45 -11.16
N TRP A 237 8.38 -6.25 -10.64
CA TRP A 237 8.61 -7.68 -10.42
C TRP A 237 8.89 -8.42 -11.73
N ASN A 238 8.10 -8.18 -12.77
CA ASN A 238 8.37 -8.75 -14.09
C ASN A 238 9.74 -8.34 -14.63
N LYS A 239 10.15 -7.08 -14.40
CA LYS A 239 11.49 -6.59 -14.77
C LYS A 239 12.59 -7.35 -14.03
N VAL A 240 12.41 -7.70 -12.74
CA VAL A 240 13.35 -8.54 -11.99
C VAL A 240 13.49 -9.92 -12.66
N LEU A 241 12.37 -10.59 -12.97
CA LEU A 241 12.39 -11.91 -13.60
C LEU A 241 13.07 -11.88 -14.97
N SER A 242 12.67 -10.96 -15.85
CA SER A 242 13.28 -10.83 -17.18
C SER A 242 14.76 -10.44 -17.11
N THR A 243 15.16 -9.60 -16.15
CA THR A 243 16.58 -9.25 -15.94
C THR A 243 17.37 -10.46 -15.47
N THR A 244 16.77 -11.31 -14.63
CA THR A 244 17.37 -12.58 -14.18
C THR A 244 17.63 -13.52 -15.35
N GLU A 245 16.61 -13.80 -16.16
CA GLU A 245 16.77 -14.66 -17.35
C GLU A 245 17.80 -14.09 -18.34
N ASN A 246 17.72 -12.78 -18.62
CA ASN A 246 18.66 -12.12 -19.51
C ASN A 246 20.08 -12.21 -18.99
N PHE A 247 20.30 -11.99 -17.69
CA PHE A 247 21.64 -12.03 -17.12
C PHE A 247 22.22 -13.44 -17.18
N VAL A 248 21.46 -14.49 -16.80
CA VAL A 248 21.93 -15.88 -16.95
C VAL A 248 22.24 -16.19 -18.41
N ARG A 249 21.35 -15.82 -19.35
CA ARG A 249 21.58 -16.06 -20.79
C ARG A 249 22.89 -15.44 -21.26
N LEU A 250 23.14 -14.20 -20.89
CA LEU A 250 24.33 -13.45 -21.29
C LEU A 250 25.59 -14.02 -20.64
N SER A 251 25.54 -14.36 -19.34
CA SER A 251 26.65 -15.00 -18.63
C SER A 251 27.06 -16.32 -19.32
N LEU A 252 26.09 -17.16 -19.71
CA LEU A 252 26.36 -18.40 -20.45
C LEU A 252 26.96 -18.18 -21.84
N GLN A 253 26.61 -17.08 -22.51
CA GLN A 253 27.10 -16.77 -23.85
C GLN A 253 28.52 -16.17 -23.82
N VAL A 254 28.83 -15.38 -22.80
CA VAL A 254 30.04 -14.57 -22.74
C VAL A 254 31.19 -15.33 -22.06
N ILE A 255 30.89 -16.17 -21.07
CA ILE A 255 31.86 -16.90 -20.27
C ILE A 255 31.97 -18.32 -20.80
N GLU A 256 32.99 -18.57 -21.63
CA GLU A 256 33.22 -19.89 -22.25
C GLU A 256 34.49 -20.59 -21.71
N ASP A 257 35.36 -19.86 -21.01
CA ASP A 257 36.65 -20.37 -20.59
C ASP A 257 36.53 -21.44 -19.49
N PRO A 258 37.15 -22.63 -19.65
CA PRO A 258 37.02 -23.73 -18.69
C PRO A 258 37.44 -23.38 -17.25
N GLN A 259 38.37 -22.43 -17.09
CA GLN A 259 38.86 -21.98 -15.80
C GLN A 259 37.80 -21.18 -15.02
N ASP A 260 36.90 -20.50 -15.72
CA ASP A 260 35.88 -19.63 -15.13
C ASP A 260 34.52 -20.34 -14.92
N LEU A 261 34.40 -21.62 -15.30
CA LEU A 261 33.14 -22.38 -15.18
C LEU A 261 32.65 -22.50 -13.72
N GLY A 262 33.56 -22.58 -12.74
CA GLY A 262 33.20 -22.58 -11.32
C GLY A 262 32.62 -21.23 -10.87
N LEU A 263 33.21 -20.13 -11.32
CA LEU A 263 32.72 -18.77 -11.06
C LEU A 263 31.39 -18.51 -11.78
N LEU A 264 31.23 -19.00 -13.00
CA LEU A 264 29.97 -18.96 -13.76
C LEU A 264 28.86 -19.69 -13.01
N SER A 265 29.10 -20.90 -12.51
CA SER A 265 28.10 -21.66 -11.74
C SER A 265 27.68 -20.90 -10.48
N SER A 266 28.64 -20.31 -9.77
CA SER A 266 28.39 -19.51 -8.57
C SER A 266 27.60 -18.24 -8.91
N LEU A 267 27.98 -17.53 -9.98
CA LEU A 267 27.29 -16.34 -10.49
C LEU A 267 25.84 -16.65 -10.84
N ILE A 268 25.57 -17.75 -11.54
CA ILE A 268 24.20 -18.18 -11.87
C ILE A 268 23.41 -18.50 -10.60
N GLY A 269 24.02 -19.16 -9.61
CA GLY A 269 23.44 -19.39 -8.29
C GLY A 269 23.02 -18.08 -7.61
N TYR A 270 23.90 -17.08 -7.57
CA TYR A 270 23.59 -15.76 -7.01
C TYR A 270 22.46 -15.06 -7.79
N ILE A 271 22.51 -15.08 -9.12
CA ILE A 271 21.49 -14.49 -9.99
C ILE A 271 20.10 -15.08 -9.69
N MET A 272 20.01 -16.41 -9.55
CA MET A 272 18.77 -17.11 -9.22
C MET A 272 18.32 -16.94 -7.77
N ALA A 273 19.26 -16.76 -6.85
CA ALA A 273 18.99 -16.48 -5.45
C ALA A 273 18.40 -15.08 -5.23
N PHE A 274 18.69 -14.10 -6.11
CA PHE A 274 18.26 -12.72 -5.93
C PHE A 274 16.73 -12.53 -5.92
N PRO A 275 15.94 -13.03 -6.89
CA PRO A 275 14.48 -12.94 -6.83
C PRO A 275 13.89 -13.60 -5.58
N VAL A 276 14.46 -14.71 -5.12
CA VAL A 276 14.04 -15.42 -3.91
C VAL A 276 14.32 -14.57 -2.66
N SER A 277 15.53 -14.03 -2.54
CA SER A 277 15.91 -13.14 -1.43
C SER A 277 15.08 -11.85 -1.44
N LEU A 278 14.82 -11.27 -2.61
CA LEU A 278 13.96 -10.10 -2.76
C LEU A 278 12.52 -10.39 -2.34
N LYS A 279 11.95 -11.53 -2.72
CA LYS A 279 10.62 -11.97 -2.25
C LYS A 279 10.56 -11.97 -0.73
N CYS A 280 11.53 -12.61 -0.08
CA CYS A 280 11.55 -12.74 1.37
C CYS A 280 11.79 -11.40 2.08
N HIS A 281 12.53 -10.48 1.45
CA HIS A 281 12.69 -9.12 1.92
C HIS A 281 11.38 -8.31 1.84
N LEU A 282 10.52 -8.59 0.87
CA LEU A 282 9.27 -7.85 0.63
C LEU A 282 8.05 -8.46 1.33
N VAL A 283 8.08 -9.75 1.67
CA VAL A 283 6.95 -10.49 2.25
C VAL A 283 7.36 -11.12 3.57
N TYR A 284 6.66 -10.76 4.65
CA TYR A 284 6.84 -11.36 5.97
C TYR A 284 6.54 -12.87 5.95
N CYS A 285 7.21 -13.64 6.81
CA CYS A 285 7.01 -15.09 7.02
C CYS A 285 7.61 -16.04 5.97
N SER A 286 8.62 -15.62 5.19
CA SER A 286 9.40 -16.54 4.35
C SER A 286 10.63 -17.07 5.10
N ASP A 287 10.81 -18.39 5.11
CA ASP A 287 12.00 -19.03 5.67
C ASP A 287 13.13 -18.99 4.63
N GLU A 288 13.88 -17.88 4.62
CA GLU A 288 14.92 -17.60 3.63
C GLU A 288 15.97 -18.69 3.51
N ARG A 289 16.33 -19.34 4.63
CA ARG A 289 17.33 -20.40 4.60
C ARG A 289 16.84 -21.57 3.73
N LYS A 290 15.60 -22.02 3.95
CA LYS A 290 15.03 -23.14 3.20
C LYS A 290 14.86 -22.83 1.71
N ASP A 291 14.44 -21.61 1.39
CA ASP A 291 14.18 -21.20 0.00
C ASP A 291 15.48 -20.98 -0.80
N LEU A 292 16.60 -20.64 -0.14
CA LEU A 292 17.89 -20.36 -0.78
C LEU A 292 18.86 -21.55 -0.82
N GLN A 293 18.70 -22.54 0.05
CA GLN A 293 19.62 -23.69 0.16
C GLN A 293 19.79 -24.47 -1.15
N SER A 294 18.81 -24.43 -2.06
CA SER A 294 18.91 -25.10 -3.37
C SER A 294 19.79 -24.38 -4.39
N PHE A 295 20.15 -23.11 -4.15
CA PHE A 295 20.85 -22.25 -5.12
C PHE A 295 22.30 -21.93 -4.74
N LEU A 296 22.64 -22.06 -3.46
CA LEU A 296 23.88 -21.53 -2.88
C LEU A 296 24.61 -22.60 -2.07
N SER A 297 25.93 -22.43 -1.91
CA SER A 297 26.70 -23.20 -0.94
C SER A 297 26.30 -22.81 0.49
N GLU A 298 26.49 -23.71 1.47
CA GLU A 298 26.19 -23.40 2.88
C GLU A 298 27.02 -22.22 3.40
N GLU A 299 28.27 -22.07 2.93
CA GLU A 299 29.16 -20.97 3.30
C GLU A 299 28.61 -19.61 2.80
N ASP A 300 28.21 -19.54 1.53
CA ASP A 300 27.63 -18.32 0.96
C ASP A 300 26.28 -17.99 1.61
N LEU A 301 25.48 -19.02 1.92
CA LEU A 301 24.19 -18.86 2.57
C LEU A 301 24.33 -18.23 3.95
N ASP A 302 25.23 -18.72 4.79
CA ASP A 302 25.51 -18.15 6.11
C ASP A 302 26.04 -16.72 6.00
N PHE A 303 26.93 -16.47 5.02
CA PHE A 303 27.44 -15.14 4.74
C PHE A 303 26.34 -14.15 4.33
N ILE A 304 25.37 -14.59 3.53
CA ILE A 304 24.22 -13.76 3.12
C ILE A 304 23.26 -13.52 4.29
N LEU A 305 22.93 -14.56 5.05
CA LEU A 305 21.98 -14.47 6.17
C LEU A 305 22.49 -13.58 7.30
N SER A 306 23.81 -13.46 7.47
CA SER A 306 24.43 -12.51 8.41
C SER A 306 24.25 -11.03 8.03
N ALA A 307 23.73 -10.73 6.83
CA ALA A 307 23.52 -9.36 6.37
C ALA A 307 22.27 -8.72 6.97
N ASN A 308 22.37 -7.42 7.27
CA ASN A 308 21.18 -6.59 7.50
C ASN A 308 20.34 -6.46 6.21
N HIS A 309 21.01 -6.35 5.06
CA HIS A 309 20.37 -6.14 3.77
C HIS A 309 20.79 -7.22 2.76
N ARG A 310 20.06 -8.34 2.81
CA ARG A 310 20.39 -9.59 2.10
C ARG A 310 20.36 -9.49 0.56
N PRO A 311 19.33 -8.92 -0.10
CA PRO A 311 19.33 -8.86 -1.57
C PRO A 311 20.43 -7.94 -2.14
N HIS A 312 20.78 -6.86 -1.42
CA HIS A 312 21.93 -6.03 -1.78
C HIS A 312 23.27 -6.76 -1.61
N ARG A 313 23.40 -7.63 -0.59
CA ARG A 313 24.60 -8.46 -0.44
C ARG A 313 24.76 -9.45 -1.61
N LEU A 314 23.66 -10.03 -2.10
CA LEU A 314 23.69 -10.87 -3.30
C LEU A 314 24.17 -10.08 -4.53
N ILE A 315 23.67 -8.87 -4.75
CA ILE A 315 24.15 -7.99 -5.84
C ILE A 315 25.66 -7.74 -5.71
N GLN A 316 26.15 -7.47 -4.50
CA GLN A 316 27.58 -7.28 -4.25
C GLN A 316 28.40 -8.54 -4.59
N LEU A 317 27.91 -9.73 -4.23
CA LEU A 317 28.55 -11.00 -4.59
C LEU A 317 28.59 -11.20 -6.11
N MET A 318 27.52 -10.84 -6.84
CA MET A 318 27.51 -10.87 -8.31
C MET A 318 28.60 -9.96 -8.89
N SER A 319 28.71 -8.71 -8.43
CA SER A 319 29.74 -7.77 -8.90
C SER A 319 31.15 -8.27 -8.63
N GLN A 320 31.42 -8.82 -7.44
CA GLN A 320 32.74 -9.36 -7.10
C GLN A 320 33.06 -10.63 -7.90
N THR A 321 32.07 -11.49 -8.13
CA THR A 321 32.28 -12.68 -8.99
C THR A 321 32.59 -12.24 -10.42
N LEU A 322 31.88 -11.24 -10.95
CA LEU A 322 32.11 -10.72 -12.28
C LEU A 322 33.49 -10.04 -12.45
N SER A 323 34.02 -9.42 -11.39
CA SER A 323 35.36 -8.79 -11.43
C SER A 323 36.48 -9.83 -11.55
N LEU A 324 36.31 -10.99 -10.90
CA LEU A 324 37.27 -12.11 -10.88
C LEU A 324 37.33 -12.90 -12.19
N ILE A 325 36.22 -12.97 -12.93
CA ILE A 325 36.17 -13.67 -14.22
C ILE A 325 37.05 -12.94 -15.24
N ASN A 326 37.83 -13.68 -16.03
CA ASN A 326 38.73 -13.11 -17.02
C ASN A 326 37.98 -12.77 -18.32
N LEU A 327 37.39 -11.58 -18.36
CA LEU A 327 36.68 -11.06 -19.53
C LEU A 327 37.24 -9.71 -19.98
N ASP A 328 37.13 -9.47 -21.29
CA ASP A 328 37.38 -8.16 -21.89
C ASP A 328 36.48 -7.08 -21.27
N HIS A 329 37.00 -5.85 -21.23
CA HIS A 329 36.35 -4.73 -20.54
C HIS A 329 34.96 -4.45 -21.10
N GLU A 330 34.78 -4.47 -22.42
CA GLU A 330 33.49 -4.23 -23.06
C GLU A 330 32.43 -5.24 -22.62
N ARG A 331 32.82 -6.52 -22.51
CA ARG A 331 31.94 -7.60 -22.07
C ARG A 331 31.58 -7.47 -20.58
N LYS A 332 32.53 -7.04 -19.74
CA LYS A 332 32.27 -6.78 -18.31
C LYS A 332 31.28 -5.64 -18.13
N VAL A 333 31.44 -4.53 -18.86
CA VAL A 333 30.50 -3.39 -18.82
C VAL A 333 29.10 -3.82 -19.21
N TYR A 334 28.97 -4.66 -20.24
CA TYR A 334 27.66 -5.16 -20.67
C TYR A 334 26.96 -6.05 -19.63
N LEU A 335 27.71 -6.87 -18.88
CA LEU A 335 27.17 -7.68 -17.79
C LEU A 335 26.84 -6.81 -16.56
N ASP A 336 27.66 -5.82 -16.24
CA ASP A 336 27.45 -4.89 -15.11
C ASP A 336 26.18 -4.05 -15.28
N GLU A 337 25.77 -3.75 -16.52
CA GLU A 337 24.49 -3.08 -16.79
C GLU A 337 23.30 -3.89 -16.23
N ASN A 338 23.36 -5.22 -16.25
CA ASN A 338 22.31 -6.06 -15.68
C ASN A 338 22.31 -6.03 -14.14
N ILE A 339 23.49 -5.92 -13.52
CA ILE A 339 23.62 -5.72 -12.07
C ILE A 339 23.00 -4.38 -11.67
N SER A 340 23.29 -3.32 -12.42
CA SER A 340 22.68 -1.99 -12.23
C SER A 340 21.14 -2.03 -12.36
N ARG A 341 20.60 -2.86 -13.26
CA ARG A 341 19.15 -3.09 -13.40
C ARG A 341 18.54 -3.81 -12.19
N PHE A 342 19.26 -4.72 -11.54
CA PHE A 342 18.83 -5.31 -10.28
C PHE A 342 18.79 -4.30 -9.14
N ILE A 343 19.82 -3.45 -9.01
CA ILE A 343 19.83 -2.36 -8.01
C ILE A 343 18.63 -1.43 -8.22
N THR A 344 18.39 -1.04 -9.47
CA THR A 344 17.25 -0.16 -9.81
C THR A 344 15.91 -0.82 -9.43
N SER A 345 15.72 -2.10 -9.74
CA SER A 345 14.48 -2.82 -9.44
C SER A 345 14.30 -3.03 -7.93
N LEU A 346 15.38 -3.34 -7.20
CA LEU A 346 15.40 -3.42 -5.74
C LEU A 346 14.94 -2.10 -5.11
N ASN A 347 15.54 -0.99 -5.54
CA ASN A 347 15.21 0.34 -5.01
C ASN A 347 13.74 0.72 -5.27
N VAL A 348 13.19 0.37 -6.44
CA VAL A 348 11.77 0.58 -6.74
C VAL A 348 10.88 -0.27 -5.82
N CYS A 349 11.21 -1.55 -5.62
CA CYS A 349 10.47 -2.41 -4.70
C CYS A 349 10.52 -1.90 -3.24
N GLU A 350 11.69 -1.45 -2.77
CA GLU A 350 11.84 -0.84 -1.45
C GLU A 350 11.05 0.47 -1.32
N ARG A 351 11.08 1.31 -2.36
CA ARG A 351 10.29 2.54 -2.40
C ARG A 351 8.81 2.21 -2.25
N ILE A 352 8.29 1.28 -3.06
CA ILE A 352 6.90 0.84 -2.96
C ILE A 352 6.64 0.42 -1.50
N ILE A 353 7.33 -0.57 -0.95
CA ILE A 353 6.97 -1.06 0.40
C ILE A 353 7.13 0.00 1.52
N ARG A 354 8.13 0.89 1.45
CA ARG A 354 8.44 1.87 2.51
C ARG A 354 7.65 3.18 2.40
N THR A 355 7.21 3.58 1.21
CA THR A 355 6.44 4.83 1.01
C THR A 355 4.98 4.49 0.69
N PRO A 356 4.09 4.38 1.69
CA PRO A 356 2.66 4.14 1.47
C PRO A 356 1.96 5.40 0.93
N ILE A 357 0.67 5.27 0.60
CA ILE A 357 -0.16 6.42 0.24
C ILE A 357 -0.19 7.38 1.44
N PRO A 358 -0.14 8.72 1.24
CA PRO A 358 -0.11 9.67 2.34
C PRO A 358 -1.19 9.39 3.39
N LEU A 359 -0.76 9.20 4.65
CA LEU A 359 -1.65 8.77 5.74
C LEU A 359 -2.80 9.74 6.01
N SER A 360 -2.62 11.02 5.73
CA SER A 360 -3.68 12.03 5.84
C SER A 360 -4.86 11.68 4.92
N TYR A 361 -4.57 11.15 3.73
CA TYR A 361 -5.58 10.79 2.74
C TYR A 361 -6.38 9.55 3.18
N THR A 362 -5.69 8.47 3.57
CA THR A 362 -6.35 7.23 4.01
C THR A 362 -7.16 7.44 5.29
N ARG A 363 -6.64 8.20 6.26
CA ARG A 363 -7.34 8.52 7.50
C ARG A 363 -8.54 9.43 7.28
N LEU A 364 -8.43 10.45 6.44
CA LEU A 364 -9.53 11.38 6.16
C LEU A 364 -10.69 10.65 5.49
N THR A 365 -10.41 9.89 4.44
CA THR A 365 -11.43 9.11 3.71
C THR A 365 -12.15 8.14 4.64
N SER A 366 -11.40 7.37 5.45
CA SER A 366 -11.98 6.42 6.40
C SER A 366 -12.86 7.09 7.46
N ARG A 367 -12.38 8.17 8.08
CA ARG A 367 -13.14 8.92 9.10
C ARG A 367 -14.41 9.54 8.53
N PHE A 368 -14.31 10.15 7.35
CA PHE A 368 -15.47 10.77 6.70
C PHE A 368 -16.51 9.73 6.30
N LEU A 369 -16.06 8.58 5.78
CA LEU A 369 -16.94 7.46 5.43
C LEU A 369 -17.65 6.90 6.66
N VAL A 370 -16.95 6.68 7.78
CA VAL A 370 -17.55 6.21 9.03
C VAL A 370 -18.57 7.23 9.56
N LEU A 371 -18.19 8.50 9.69
CA LEU A 371 -19.10 9.54 10.19
C LEU A 371 -20.36 9.65 9.32
N TRP A 372 -20.20 9.60 7.99
CA TRP A 372 -21.33 9.68 7.06
C TRP A 372 -22.29 8.48 7.20
N HIS A 373 -21.79 7.26 7.44
CA HIS A 373 -22.68 6.11 7.67
C HIS A 373 -23.36 6.15 9.05
N LEU A 374 -22.71 6.70 10.08
CA LEU A 374 -23.28 6.83 11.41
C LEU A 374 -24.48 7.78 11.45
N THR A 375 -24.44 8.87 10.68
CA THR A 375 -25.55 9.84 10.60
C THR A 375 -26.60 9.53 9.52
N LEU A 376 -26.31 8.59 8.60
CA LEU A 376 -27.22 8.14 7.54
C LEU A 376 -28.62 7.69 8.04
N PRO A 377 -28.74 6.83 9.08
CA PRO A 377 -30.07 6.36 9.54
C PRO A 377 -30.99 7.46 10.05
N ILE A 378 -30.45 8.55 10.61
CA ILE A 378 -31.25 9.70 11.08
C ILE A 378 -31.93 10.40 9.90
N ILE A 379 -31.24 10.47 8.77
CA ILE A 379 -31.69 11.23 7.59
C ILE A 379 -32.69 10.43 6.77
N LEU A 380 -32.48 9.12 6.62
CA LEU A 380 -33.38 8.27 5.84
C LEU A 380 -34.71 7.96 6.58
N TRP A 381 -34.83 8.32 7.87
CA TRP A 381 -36.01 8.01 8.68
C TRP A 381 -37.31 8.54 8.07
N ASP A 382 -37.32 9.79 7.59
CA ASP A 382 -38.54 10.42 7.11
C ASP A 382 -39.09 9.73 5.86
N SER A 383 -38.20 9.28 4.96
CA SER A 383 -38.55 8.63 3.71
C SER A 383 -38.80 7.12 3.84
N CYS A 384 -38.03 6.41 4.67
CA CYS A 384 -37.97 4.95 4.65
C CYS A 384 -38.49 4.27 5.92
N LYS A 385 -38.63 4.97 7.05
CA LYS A 385 -39.03 4.38 8.36
C LYS A 385 -38.21 3.12 8.67
N TRP A 386 -38.83 1.95 8.85
CA TRP A 386 -38.12 0.69 9.13
C TRP A 386 -37.24 0.19 7.97
N LEU A 387 -37.51 0.62 6.73
CA LEU A 387 -36.67 0.28 5.57
C LEU A 387 -35.28 0.95 5.64
N VAL A 388 -35.06 1.88 6.58
CA VAL A 388 -33.74 2.46 6.87
C VAL A 388 -32.71 1.37 7.24
N VAL A 389 -33.11 0.32 7.97
CA VAL A 389 -32.20 -0.74 8.41
C VAL A 389 -31.58 -1.50 7.22
N PRO A 390 -32.37 -2.11 6.31
CA PRO A 390 -31.78 -2.76 5.13
C PRO A 390 -31.11 -1.75 4.19
N ALA A 391 -31.62 -0.53 4.04
CA ALA A 391 -30.99 0.49 3.19
C ALA A 391 -29.58 0.87 3.66
N THR A 392 -29.41 1.12 4.96
CA THR A 392 -28.12 1.42 5.59
C THR A 392 -27.17 0.22 5.53
N PHE A 393 -27.68 -1.01 5.69
CA PHE A 393 -26.89 -2.24 5.51
C PHE A 393 -26.26 -2.33 4.12
N PHE A 394 -27.08 -2.25 3.05
CA PHE A 394 -26.59 -2.38 1.69
C PHE A 394 -25.64 -1.24 1.30
N ASN A 395 -25.94 -0.02 1.75
CA ASN A 395 -25.09 1.13 1.47
C ASN A 395 -23.72 0.99 2.17
N ALA A 396 -23.71 0.66 3.47
CA ALA A 396 -22.49 0.40 4.24
C ALA A 396 -21.68 -0.74 3.62
N ALA A 397 -22.32 -1.87 3.33
CA ALA A 397 -21.66 -3.02 2.71
C ALA A 397 -20.98 -2.64 1.39
N SER A 398 -21.60 -1.79 0.56
CA SER A 398 -21.04 -1.34 -0.71
C SER A 398 -19.83 -0.41 -0.52
N LEU A 399 -19.98 0.69 0.23
CA LEU A 399 -18.93 1.71 0.34
C LEU A 399 -17.74 1.25 1.17
N PHE A 400 -17.95 0.54 2.29
CA PHE A 400 -16.84 -0.07 3.03
C PHE A 400 -16.13 -1.15 2.21
N CYS A 401 -16.85 -1.90 1.34
CA CYS A 401 -16.21 -2.88 0.46
C CYS A 401 -15.22 -2.22 -0.51
N ILE A 402 -15.62 -1.10 -1.12
CA ILE A 402 -14.73 -0.34 -2.02
C ILE A 402 -13.51 0.18 -1.24
N GLU A 403 -13.71 0.69 -0.02
CA GLU A 403 -12.61 1.15 0.83
C GLU A 403 -11.62 0.02 1.16
N GLU A 404 -12.13 -1.13 1.59
CA GLU A 404 -11.34 -2.29 1.98
C GLU A 404 -10.59 -2.89 0.78
N VAL A 405 -11.22 -2.94 -0.40
CA VAL A 405 -10.54 -3.34 -1.65
C VAL A 405 -9.36 -2.40 -1.93
N GLY A 406 -9.52 -1.09 -1.71
CA GLY A 406 -8.42 -0.13 -1.82
C GLY A 406 -7.25 -0.45 -0.90
N VAL A 407 -7.52 -0.79 0.38
CA VAL A 407 -6.50 -1.19 1.35
C VAL A 407 -5.76 -2.46 0.91
N ILE A 408 -6.48 -3.46 0.41
CA ILE A 408 -5.88 -4.73 -0.01
C ILE A 408 -4.95 -4.52 -1.22
N ILE A 409 -5.35 -3.67 -2.17
CA ILE A 409 -4.53 -3.37 -3.35
C ILE A 409 -3.31 -2.51 -2.98
N GLU A 410 -3.38 -1.72 -1.91
CA GLU A 410 -2.26 -0.91 -1.40
C GLU A 410 -1.05 -1.77 -0.96
N GLU A 411 -1.23 -3.05 -0.65
CA GLU A 411 -0.16 -4.01 -0.35
C GLU A 411 0.08 -4.99 -1.53
N PRO A 412 0.88 -4.60 -2.53
CA PRO A 412 0.88 -5.33 -3.80
C PRO A 412 1.69 -6.64 -3.80
N PHE A 413 2.81 -6.71 -3.07
CA PHE A 413 3.68 -7.90 -3.08
C PHE A 413 3.01 -9.15 -2.51
N PRO A 414 2.26 -9.06 -1.40
CA PRO A 414 1.41 -10.17 -0.96
C PRO A 414 0.34 -10.54 -1.99
N MET A 415 -0.22 -9.59 -2.75
CA MET A 415 -1.26 -9.88 -3.75
C MET A 415 -0.70 -10.65 -4.97
N LEU A 416 0.57 -10.45 -5.31
CA LEU A 416 1.23 -11.09 -6.44
C LEU A 416 1.51 -12.59 -6.19
N ALA A 417 1.46 -13.41 -7.24
CA ALA A 417 1.80 -14.83 -7.20
C ALA A 417 3.33 -15.06 -7.28
N LEU A 418 4.09 -14.44 -6.37
CA LEU A 418 5.57 -14.40 -6.42
C LEU A 418 6.21 -15.78 -6.50
N ASP A 419 5.77 -16.74 -5.67
CA ASP A 419 6.33 -18.10 -5.66
C ASP A 419 6.14 -18.82 -6.99
N LYS A 420 4.95 -18.72 -7.61
CA LYS A 420 4.68 -19.34 -8.92
C LYS A 420 5.51 -18.70 -10.02
N MET A 421 5.66 -17.37 -9.98
CA MET A 421 6.49 -16.65 -10.96
C MET A 421 7.97 -17.01 -10.84
N ILE A 422 8.50 -17.18 -9.62
CA ILE A 422 9.86 -17.66 -9.39
C ILE A 422 10.00 -19.12 -9.83
N GLY A 423 9.00 -19.97 -9.57
CA GLY A 423 9.00 -21.36 -10.05
C GLY A 423 9.09 -21.45 -11.57
N LEU A 424 8.31 -20.64 -12.29
CA LEU A 424 8.36 -20.56 -13.75
C LEU A 424 9.74 -20.07 -14.25
N LEU A 425 10.29 -19.04 -13.60
CA LEU A 425 11.64 -18.55 -13.89
C LEU A 425 12.69 -19.66 -13.71
N HIS A 426 12.57 -20.45 -12.64
CA HIS A 426 13.48 -21.55 -12.37
C HIS A 426 13.43 -22.63 -13.45
N ASP A 427 12.23 -22.99 -13.90
CA ASP A 427 12.05 -23.95 -14.98
C ASP A 427 12.61 -23.42 -16.32
N ASN A 428 12.35 -22.15 -16.66
CA ASN A 428 12.90 -21.50 -17.84
C ASN A 428 14.44 -21.49 -17.85
N VAL A 429 15.06 -21.10 -16.73
CA VAL A 429 16.52 -21.04 -16.60
C VAL A 429 17.12 -22.44 -16.62
N ARG A 430 16.49 -23.42 -15.96
CA ARG A 430 16.91 -24.82 -16.01
C ARG A 430 16.90 -25.37 -17.44
N ASP A 431 15.85 -25.07 -18.21
CA ASP A 431 15.77 -25.49 -19.60
C ASP A 431 16.81 -24.78 -20.47
N MET A 432 17.03 -23.48 -20.24
CA MET A 432 18.10 -22.74 -20.90
C MET A 432 19.48 -23.37 -20.64
N LEU A 433 19.78 -23.77 -19.40
CA LEU A 433 21.03 -24.45 -19.05
C LEU A 433 21.16 -25.81 -19.75
N LYS A 434 20.10 -26.63 -19.76
CA LYS A 434 20.08 -27.95 -20.41
C LYS A 434 20.28 -27.87 -21.92
N PHE A 435 19.69 -26.88 -22.58
CA PHE A 435 19.70 -26.78 -24.05
C PHE A 435 20.82 -25.88 -24.58
N HIS A 436 21.49 -25.08 -23.75
CA HIS A 436 22.51 -24.11 -24.18
C HIS A 436 23.55 -24.72 -25.15
N HIS A 437 24.25 -25.77 -24.73
CA HIS A 437 25.26 -26.43 -25.57
C HIS A 437 24.67 -27.11 -26.81
N LYS A 438 23.47 -27.70 -26.69
CA LYS A 438 22.77 -28.34 -27.82
C LYS A 438 22.40 -27.30 -28.89
N THR A 439 21.91 -26.14 -28.47
CA THR A 439 21.57 -25.02 -29.36
C THR A 439 22.81 -24.46 -30.05
N LYS A 440 23.91 -24.24 -29.30
CA LYS A 440 25.19 -23.81 -29.88
C LYS A 440 25.69 -24.80 -30.93
N HIS A 441 25.70 -26.09 -30.62
CA HIS A 441 26.12 -27.14 -31.55
C HIS A 441 25.22 -27.21 -32.80
N HIS A 442 23.91 -27.09 -32.64
CA HIS A 442 22.97 -27.07 -33.76
C HIS A 442 23.24 -25.91 -34.72
N ILE A 443 23.44 -24.70 -34.19
CA ILE A 443 23.73 -23.50 -34.98
C ILE A 443 25.07 -23.63 -35.72
N VAL A 444 26.12 -24.09 -35.03
CA VAL A 444 27.44 -24.31 -35.65
C VAL A 444 27.36 -25.36 -36.76
N ARG A 445 26.65 -26.48 -36.52
CA ARG A 445 26.44 -27.53 -37.53
C ARG A 445 25.70 -26.98 -38.76
N LYS A 446 24.63 -26.21 -38.55
CA LYS A 446 23.86 -25.58 -39.64
C LYS A 446 24.72 -24.61 -40.45
N ARG A 447 25.60 -23.84 -39.79
CA ARG A 447 26.54 -22.93 -40.46
C ARG A 447 27.55 -23.67 -41.32
N ARG A 448 28.12 -24.78 -40.81
CA ARG A 448 29.06 -25.63 -41.58
C ARG A 448 28.41 -26.20 -42.85
N LEU A 449 27.23 -26.81 -42.72
CA LEU A 449 26.49 -27.36 -43.86
C LEU A 449 26.14 -26.29 -44.92
N LYS A 450 25.79 -25.07 -44.50
CA LYS A 450 25.52 -23.98 -45.44
C LYS A 450 26.78 -23.58 -46.22
N ASN A 451 27.93 -23.52 -45.55
CA ASN A 451 29.20 -23.21 -46.18
C ASN A 451 29.64 -24.33 -47.15
N GLU A 452 29.47 -25.59 -46.78
CA GLU A 452 29.74 -26.75 -47.64
C GLU A 452 28.84 -26.73 -48.88
N ASN A 453 27.53 -26.50 -48.72
CA ASN A 453 26.61 -26.40 -49.85
C ASN A 453 26.92 -25.22 -50.77
N ALA A 454 27.34 -24.07 -50.23
CA ALA A 454 27.77 -22.92 -51.03
C ALA A 454 29.06 -23.21 -51.81
N TYR A 455 30.01 -23.92 -51.19
CA TYR A 455 31.24 -24.36 -51.84
C TYR A 455 30.95 -25.36 -52.97
N VAL A 456 30.11 -26.38 -52.71
CA VAL A 456 29.68 -27.35 -53.74
C VAL A 456 28.95 -26.63 -54.87
N ALA A 457 28.02 -25.72 -54.60
CA ALA A 457 27.33 -24.96 -55.63
C ALA A 457 28.30 -24.14 -56.51
N SER A 458 29.37 -23.57 -55.92
CA SER A 458 30.41 -22.85 -56.69
C SER A 458 31.26 -23.75 -57.59
N LEU A 459 31.46 -25.01 -57.19
CA LEU A 459 32.16 -26.03 -57.99
C LEU A 459 31.34 -26.51 -59.20
N TRP A 460 30.01 -26.46 -59.13
CA TRP A 460 29.14 -26.82 -60.26
C TRP A 460 28.86 -25.63 -61.21
N SER A 461 29.20 -24.40 -60.81
CA SER A 461 29.04 -23.19 -61.65
C SER A 461 30.27 -22.79 -62.45
N HIS A 462 31.42 -23.41 -62.18
CA HIS A 462 32.66 -23.33 -62.93
C HIS A 462 32.82 -24.56 -63.80
#